data_AF-A0A1F6BSL0-F1
#
_entry.id   AF-A0A1F6BSL0-F1
#
_cell.length_a   1.000
_cell.length_b   1.000
_cell.length_c   1.000
_cell.angle_alpha   90.00
_cell.angle_beta   90.00
_cell.angle_gamma   90.00
#
_symmetry.space_group_name_H-M   'P 1'
#
loop_
_entity.id
_entity.type
_entity.pdbx_description
1 polymer ?
#
loop_
_entity_poly.entity_id
_entity_poly.type
_entity_poly.pdbx_seq_one_letter_code
_entity_poly.pdbx_strand_id
1 'polypeptide(L)'
;MSKNPFINAFVASGYISILVTLIFNSPRFITDNELGMMAPIIFLSLFVISAALMGYLFVYQPVQLLIEGNQKEATKFFLTTVFSFGCITIAMVLAWLLLSSVL
;
A
#
# COMPACT_ATOMS: atom_id res chain seq x y z
N MET A 1 0.27 -13.54 8.64
CA MET A 1 -0.93 -13.28 7.81
C MET A 1 -2.20 -13.62 8.57
N SER A 2 -3.14 -12.68 8.67
CA SER A 2 -4.52 -13.05 9.02
C SER A 2 -5.19 -13.65 7.78
N LYS A 3 -6.07 -14.64 7.94
CA LYS A 3 -6.79 -15.27 6.80
C LYS A 3 -7.80 -14.33 6.12
N ASN A 4 -7.95 -13.10 6.62
CA ASN A 4 -9.01 -12.20 6.22
C ASN A 4 -8.45 -11.06 5.34
N PRO A 5 -8.76 -11.03 4.03
CA PRO A 5 -8.20 -10.07 3.09
C PRO A 5 -8.52 -8.61 3.45
N PHE A 6 -9.64 -8.35 4.13
CA PHE A 6 -10.01 -7.01 4.60
C PHE A 6 -9.08 -6.48 5.69
N ILE A 7 -8.59 -7.35 6.58
CA ILE A 7 -7.65 -6.96 7.64
C ILE A 7 -6.30 -6.58 7.02
N ASN A 8 -5.86 -7.34 6.02
CA ASN A 8 -4.62 -7.02 5.30
C ASN A 8 -4.70 -5.67 4.58
N ALA A 9 -5.83 -5.38 3.93
CA ALA A 9 -6.05 -4.09 3.26
C ALA A 9 -6.06 -2.92 4.27
N PHE A 10 -6.68 -3.11 5.44
CA PHE A 10 -6.73 -2.08 6.48
C PHE A 10 -5.36 -1.80 7.09
N VAL A 11 -4.58 -2.86 7.37
CA VAL A 11 -3.20 -2.73 7.89
C VAL A 11 -2.28 -2.06 6.86
N ALA A 12 -2.41 -2.40 5.57
CA ALA A 12 -1.67 -1.76 4.50
C ALA A 12 -1.97 -0.26 4.41
N SER A 13 -3.26 0.11 4.46
CA SER A 13 -3.71 1.50 4.46
C SER A 13 -3.19 2.29 5.68
N GLY A 14 -3.25 1.69 6.86
CA GLY A 14 -2.71 2.29 8.09
C GLY A 14 -1.20 2.54 8.03
N TYR A 15 -0.43 1.57 7.53
CA TYR A 15 1.00 1.72 7.33
C TYR A 15 1.33 2.88 6.38
N ILE A 16 0.68 2.95 5.21
CA ILE A 16 0.91 4.02 4.22
C ILE A 16 0.57 5.39 4.82
N SER A 17 -0.55 5.49 5.54
CA SER A 17 -1.01 6.74 6.14
C SER A 17 -0.03 7.27 7.20
N ILE A 18 0.49 6.38 8.05
CA ILE A 18 1.50 6.73 9.06
C ILE A 18 2.80 7.15 8.40
N LEU A 19 3.25 6.42 7.38
CA LEU A 19 4.49 6.69 6.67
C LEU A 19 4.45 8.04 5.94
N VAL A 20 3.34 8.34 5.24
CA VAL A 20 3.15 9.63 4.57
C VAL A 20 3.07 10.76 5.58
N THR A 21 2.37 10.56 6.71
CA THR A 21 2.28 11.55 7.78
C THR A 21 3.64 11.83 8.41
N LEU A 22 4.47 10.79 8.62
CA LEU A 22 5.84 10.96 9.11
C LEU A 22 6.71 11.75 8.13
N ILE A 23 6.59 11.49 6.83
CA ILE A 23 7.38 12.21 5.81
C ILE A 23 6.94 13.67 5.69
N PHE A 24 5.64 13.93 5.65
CA PHE A 24 5.10 15.28 5.45
C PHE A 24 5.12 16.15 6.72
N ASN A 25 5.06 15.54 7.90
CA ASN A 25 4.99 16.25 9.18
C ASN A 25 6.30 16.16 9.98
N SER A 26 7.33 15.50 9.44
CA SER A 26 8.68 15.61 9.98
C SER A 26 9.08 17.09 9.94
N PRO A 27 9.62 17.65 11.06
CA PRO A 27 10.37 18.90 11.00
C PRO A 27 11.37 18.80 9.84
N ARG A 28 11.62 19.91 9.14
CA ARG A 28 12.63 19.99 8.06
C ARG A 28 14.03 19.61 8.60
N PHE A 29 14.29 18.34 8.84
CA PHE A 29 15.64 17.75 8.92
C PHE A 29 16.25 17.64 7.52
N ILE A 30 15.46 18.00 6.51
CA ILE A 30 15.76 18.00 5.10
C ILE A 30 15.63 19.47 4.68
N THR A 31 16.77 20.16 4.58
CA THR A 31 16.85 21.42 3.85
C THR A 31 16.95 21.07 2.37
N ASP A 32 16.22 21.79 1.51
CA ASP A 32 16.04 21.51 0.07
C ASP A 32 17.35 21.33 -0.75
N ASN A 33 18.51 21.65 -0.18
CA ASN A 33 19.84 21.52 -0.80
C ASN A 33 20.69 20.33 -0.33
N GLU A 34 20.34 19.62 0.76
CA GLU A 34 21.20 18.58 1.34
C GLU A 34 20.81 17.15 0.95
N LEU A 35 19.63 16.97 0.35
CA LEU A 35 19.13 15.62 0.06
C LEU A 35 19.86 14.92 -1.07
N GLY A 36 20.60 15.63 -1.93
CA GLY A 36 21.43 15.08 -3.02
C GLY A 36 21.09 13.64 -3.47
N MET A 37 21.99 12.69 -3.19
CA MET A 37 21.78 11.27 -3.47
C MET A 37 20.92 10.53 -2.43
N MET A 38 20.67 11.12 -1.24
CA MET A 38 19.85 10.50 -0.19
C MET A 38 18.35 10.53 -0.51
N ALA A 39 17.84 11.56 -1.19
CA ALA A 39 16.44 11.62 -1.64
C ALA A 39 15.99 10.39 -2.44
N PRO A 40 16.67 10.04 -3.55
CA PRO A 40 16.29 8.87 -4.32
C PRO A 40 16.46 7.57 -3.51
N ILE A 41 17.47 7.46 -2.64
CA ILE A 41 17.67 6.28 -1.78
C ILE A 41 16.50 6.09 -0.81
N ILE A 42 16.05 7.15 -0.14
CA ILE A 42 14.92 7.09 0.79
C ILE A 42 13.64 6.76 0.02
N PHE A 43 13.39 7.41 -1.10
CA PHE A 43 12.24 7.15 -1.94
C PHE A 43 12.21 5.69 -2.45
N LEU A 44 13.31 5.20 -3.02
CA LEU A 44 13.45 3.82 -3.48
C LEU A 44 13.30 2.83 -2.33
N SER A 45 13.86 3.12 -1.15
CA SER A 45 13.76 2.23 0.01
C SER A 45 12.32 2.10 0.51
N LEU A 46 11.59 3.22 0.62
CA LEU A 46 10.19 3.21 1.03
C LEU A 46 9.29 2.57 -0.03
N PHE A 47 9.59 2.80 -1.31
CA PHE A 47 8.93 2.14 -2.42
C PHE A 47 9.12 0.63 -2.38
N VAL A 48 10.35 0.15 -2.21
CA VAL A 48 10.67 -1.28 -2.11
C VAL A 48 10.02 -1.92 -0.88
N ILE A 49 10.04 -1.26 0.28
CA ILE A 49 9.37 -1.76 1.48
C ILE A 49 7.84 -1.83 1.26
N SER A 50 7.25 -0.82 0.62
CA SER A 50 5.82 -0.84 0.27
C SER A 50 5.51 -1.99 -0.69
N ALA A 51 6.28 -2.15 -1.76
CA ALA A 51 6.12 -3.24 -2.72
C ALA A 51 6.30 -4.62 -2.05
N ALA A 52 7.25 -4.78 -1.15
CA ALA A 52 7.46 -6.00 -0.39
C ALA A 52 6.27 -6.31 0.54
N LEU A 53 5.73 -5.30 1.22
CA LEU A 53 4.55 -5.46 2.07
C LEU A 53 3.32 -5.83 1.24
N MET A 54 3.12 -5.19 0.08
CA MET A 54 2.03 -5.52 -0.84
C MET A 54 2.19 -6.92 -1.42
N GLY A 55 3.41 -7.32 -1.80
CA GLY A 55 3.72 -8.69 -2.20
C GLY A 55 3.37 -9.69 -1.09
N TYR A 56 3.73 -9.41 0.15
CA TYR A 56 3.38 -10.27 1.27
C TYR A 56 1.87 -10.33 1.54
N LEU A 57 1.15 -9.21 1.46
CA LEU A 57 -0.27 -9.15 1.79
C LEU A 57 -1.19 -9.66 0.67
N PHE A 58 -0.81 -9.45 -0.60
CA PHE A 58 -1.62 -9.79 -1.78
C PHE A 58 -1.17 -11.08 -2.44
N VAL A 59 0.13 -11.38 -2.46
CA VAL A 59 0.70 -12.45 -3.29
C VAL A 59 1.02 -13.71 -2.46
N TYR A 60 1.39 -13.59 -1.19
CA TYR A 60 1.76 -14.74 -0.35
C TYR A 60 0.67 -15.82 -0.28
N GLN A 61 -0.57 -15.44 0.05
CA GLN A 61 -1.69 -16.38 0.20
C GLN A 61 -2.12 -17.03 -1.12
N PRO A 62 -2.30 -16.31 -2.24
CA PRO A 62 -2.57 -16.96 -3.52
C PRO A 62 -1.41 -17.82 -4.02
N VAL A 63 -0.14 -17.45 -3.75
CA VAL A 63 1.01 -18.32 -4.06
C VAL A 63 0.96 -19.62 -3.26
N GLN A 64 0.61 -19.56 -1.97
CA GLN A 64 0.44 -20.73 -1.14
C GLN A 64 -0.69 -21.64 -1.68
N LEU A 65 -1.83 -21.07 -2.05
CA LEU A 65 -2.94 -21.79 -2.70
C LEU A 65 -2.56 -22.39 -4.07
N LEU A 66 -1.66 -21.72 -4.80
CA LEU A 66 -1.14 -22.21 -6.08
C LEU A 66 -0.26 -23.45 -5.89
N ILE A 67 0.59 -23.44 -4.86
CA ILE A 67 1.46 -24.58 -4.47
C ILE A 67 0.61 -25.75 -3.98
N GLU A 68 -0.51 -25.48 -3.30
CA GLU A 68 -1.51 -26.48 -2.88
C GLU A 68 -2.35 -27.03 -4.06
N GLY A 69 -2.11 -26.57 -5.30
CA GLY A 69 -2.77 -27.06 -6.52
C GLY A 69 -4.13 -26.41 -6.81
N ASN A 70 -4.57 -25.45 -5.98
CA ASN A 70 -5.88 -24.82 -6.10
C ASN A 70 -5.83 -23.49 -6.87
N GLN A 71 -5.52 -23.58 -8.16
CA GLN A 71 -5.30 -22.43 -9.05
C GLN A 71 -6.53 -21.52 -9.20
N LYS A 72 -7.75 -22.10 -9.21
CA LYS A 72 -9.00 -21.33 -9.33
C LYS A 72 -9.24 -20.46 -8.11
N GLU A 73 -9.01 -21.00 -6.91
CA GLU A 73 -9.22 -20.26 -5.68
C GLU A 73 -8.13 -19.21 -5.45
N ALA A 74 -6.88 -19.52 -5.80
CA ALA A 74 -5.77 -18.57 -5.79
C ALA A 74 -6.08 -17.32 -6.65
N THR A 75 -6.52 -17.53 -7.90
CA THR A 75 -6.82 -16.43 -8.82
C THR A 75 -8.01 -15.61 -8.33
N LYS A 76 -9.05 -16.26 -7.82
CA LYS A 76 -10.22 -15.58 -7.25
C LYS A 76 -9.84 -14.72 -6.04
N PHE A 77 -9.01 -15.25 -5.14
CA PHE A 77 -8.57 -14.53 -3.94
C PHE A 77 -7.71 -13.31 -4.28
N PHE A 78 -6.77 -13.48 -5.22
CA PHE A 78 -5.93 -12.38 -5.70
C PHE A 78 -6.76 -11.28 -6.36
N LEU A 79 -7.61 -11.61 -7.34
CA LEU A 79 -8.46 -10.63 -8.02
C LEU A 79 -9.39 -9.89 -7.05
N THR A 80 -9.98 -10.60 -6.10
CA THR A 80 -10.87 -9.99 -5.11
C THR A 80 -10.11 -8.99 -4.24
N THR A 81 -8.90 -9.35 -3.80
CA THR A 81 -8.06 -8.46 -2.97
C THR A 81 -7.63 -7.21 -3.76
N VAL A 82 -7.19 -7.37 -5.01
CA VAL A 82 -6.83 -6.25 -5.90
C VAL A 82 -8.04 -5.35 -6.18
N PHE A 83 -9.19 -5.95 -6.47
CA PHE A 83 -10.42 -5.20 -6.75
C PHE A 83 -10.88 -4.40 -5.53
N SER A 84 -10.91 -5.01 -4.34
CA SER A 84 -11.26 -4.31 -3.10
C SER A 84 -10.29 -3.17 -2.79
N PHE A 85 -8.99 -3.37 -2.97
CA PHE A 85 -8.00 -2.30 -2.79
C PHE A 85 -8.19 -1.16 -3.80
N GLY A 86 -8.48 -1.48 -5.07
CA GLY A 86 -8.80 -0.52 -6.10
C GLY A 86 -10.05 0.31 -5.76
N CYS A 87 -11.14 -0.32 -5.33
CA CYS A 87 -12.35 0.38 -4.90
C CYS A 87 -12.10 1.33 -3.72
N ILE A 88 -11.34 0.89 -2.71
CA ILE A 88 -10.97 1.74 -1.56
C ILE A 88 -10.16 2.94 -2.03
N THR A 89 -9.19 2.73 -2.92
CA THR A 89 -8.35 3.79 -3.47
C THR A 89 -9.18 4.82 -4.24
N ILE A 90 -10.10 4.37 -5.09
CA ILE A 90 -11.02 5.26 -5.83
C ILE A 90 -11.90 6.05 -4.86
N ALA A 91 -12.46 5.39 -3.84
CA ALA A 91 -13.29 6.06 -2.84
C ALA A 91 -12.50 7.14 -2.08
N MET A 92 -11.25 6.87 -1.70
CA MET A 92 -10.38 7.86 -1.05
C MET A 92 -10.09 9.06 -1.97
N VAL A 93 -9.79 8.82 -3.25
CA VAL A 93 -9.52 9.88 -4.23
C VAL A 93 -10.78 10.73 -4.48
N LEU A 94 -11.95 10.09 -4.62
CA LEU A 94 -13.22 10.80 -4.77
C LEU A 94 -13.57 11.62 -3.54
N ALA A 95 -13.37 11.08 -2.34
CA ALA A 95 -13.57 11.82 -1.10
C ALA A 95 -12.65 13.04 -1.00
N TRP A 96 -11.38 12.89 -1.38
CA TRP A 96 -10.42 13.99 -1.43
C TRP A 96 -10.84 15.08 -2.44
N LEU A 97 -11.26 14.68 -3.65
CA LEU A 97 -11.65 15.60 -4.72
C LEU A 97 -12.94 16.37 -4.40
N LEU A 98 -13.91 15.71 -3.77
CA LEU A 98 -15.12 16.37 -3.28
C LEU A 98 -14.77 17.38 -2.17
N LEU A 99 -13.92 16.99 -1.23
CA LEU A 99 -13.47 17.89 -0.17
C LEU A 99 -12.72 19.11 -0.74
N SER A 100 -11.85 18.92 -1.74
CA SER A 100 -11.12 20.03 -2.37
C SER A 100 -11.98 20.91 -3.27
N SER A 101 -13.17 20.45 -3.69
CA SER A 101 -14.11 21.25 -4.49
C SER A 101 -15.01 22.14 -3.64
N VAL A 102 -15.13 21.83 -2.34
CA VAL A 102 -15.99 22.53 -1.37
C VAL A 102 -15.20 23.56 -0.54
N LEU A 103 -13.87 23.40 -0.45
CA LEU A 103 -12.92 24.25 0.29
C LEU A 103 -12.20 25.22 -0.64
#